data_AF-A0A7S0FT86-F1
#
_entry.id   AF-A0A7S0FT86-F1
#
_cell.length_a   1.000
_cell.length_b   1.000
_cell.length_c   1.000
_cell.angle_alpha   90.00
_cell.angle_beta   90.00
_cell.angle_gamma   90.00
#
_symmetry.space_group_name_H-M   'P 1'
#
loop_
_entity.id
_entity.type
_entity.pdbx_description
1 polymer ?
#
loop_
_entity_poly.entity_id
_entity_poly.type
_entity_poly.pdbx_seq_one_letter_code
_entity_poly.pdbx_strand_id
1 'polypeptide(L)'
;WGNAQCGGDCHSVHRSLTQGVVQVAGTGAAFAAVKEDGSVVSWGDARKGGDCASVRASLARGVVRVASNDHAFAAIKADGSVITWGNAQCGGDCHSVHRSLTQGVVQVAGTGAAFAAVKEDGSVVSWGDARKGGDCASVRASLARGVVRVASNDHAFAAIKADGSVITWGNAQCG
;
A
#
# COMPACT_ATOMS: atom_id res chain seq x y z
N TRP A 1 -11.41 -24.12 8.05
CA TRP A 1 -12.61 -23.52 7.44
C TRP A 1 -12.17 -22.21 6.80
N GLY A 2 -12.34 -22.10 5.48
CA GLY A 2 -11.91 -20.98 4.64
C GLY A 2 -11.21 -21.47 3.38
N ASN A 3 -11.57 -20.93 2.21
CA ASN A 3 -10.91 -21.29 0.95
C ASN A 3 -9.47 -20.77 0.96
N ALA A 4 -8.48 -21.65 0.80
CA ALA A 4 -7.06 -21.29 0.75
C ALA A 4 -6.76 -20.26 -0.36
N GLN A 5 -7.52 -20.26 -1.46
CA GLN A 5 -7.40 -19.28 -2.53
C GLN A 5 -7.92 -17.89 -2.18
N CYS A 6 -8.61 -17.73 -1.05
CA CYS A 6 -9.16 -16.45 -0.58
C CYS A 6 -8.55 -16.01 0.76
N GLY A 7 -7.43 -16.62 1.18
CA GLY A 7 -6.77 -16.30 2.44
C GLY A 7 -7.47 -16.85 3.69
N GLY A 8 -8.55 -17.62 3.51
CA GLY A 8 -9.29 -18.25 4.61
C GLY A 8 -8.58 -19.44 5.25
N ASP A 9 -7.47 -19.90 4.68
CA ASP A 9 -6.59 -20.89 5.29
C ASP A 9 -5.18 -20.30 5.47
N CYS A 10 -4.73 -20.24 6.72
CA CYS A 10 -3.38 -19.79 7.07
C CYS A 10 -2.40 -20.95 7.25
N HIS A 11 -2.76 -22.20 6.93
CA HIS A 11 -1.93 -23.39 7.20
C HIS A 11 -0.50 -23.28 6.65
N SER A 12 -0.31 -22.64 5.50
CA SER A 12 1.00 -22.40 4.89
C SER A 12 1.91 -21.46 5.69
N VAL A 13 1.33 -20.57 6.50
CA VAL A 13 2.03 -19.56 7.31
C VAL A 13 1.78 -19.71 8.81
N HIS A 14 1.01 -20.72 9.24
CA HIS A 14 0.54 -20.88 10.61
C HIS A 14 1.68 -20.81 11.63
N ARG A 15 2.80 -21.49 11.39
CA ARG A 15 3.99 -21.45 12.28
C ARG A 15 4.62 -20.06 12.41
N SER A 16 4.42 -19.19 11.42
CA SER A 16 4.91 -17.80 11.44
C SER A 16 3.91 -16.82 12.05
N LEU A 17 2.69 -17.25 12.35
CA LEU A 17 1.60 -16.43 12.91
C LEU A 17 1.26 -16.80 14.35
N THR A 18 1.89 -17.82 14.94
CA THR A 18 1.56 -18.29 16.29
C THR A 18 1.93 -17.31 17.39
N GLN A 19 2.88 -16.40 17.17
CA GLN A 19 3.27 -15.32 18.09
C GLN A 19 3.89 -14.13 17.33
N GLY A 20 3.88 -12.95 17.94
CA GLY A 20 4.63 -11.78 17.47
C GLY A 20 4.07 -11.12 16.21
N VAL A 21 2.76 -11.21 15.93
CA VAL A 21 2.10 -10.44 14.87
C VAL A 21 1.62 -9.11 15.43
N VAL A 22 2.03 -8.00 14.82
CA VAL A 22 1.67 -6.63 15.27
C VAL A 22 0.65 -5.95 14.35
N GLN A 23 0.52 -6.41 13.11
CA GLN A 23 -0.44 -5.87 12.15
C GLN A 23 -0.86 -6.95 11.15
N VAL A 24 -2.13 -6.94 10.75
CA VAL A 24 -2.64 -7.70 9.59
C VAL A 24 -3.33 -6.73 8.63
N ALA A 25 -3.08 -6.90 7.34
CA ALA A 25 -3.75 -6.20 6.25
C ALA A 25 -4.35 -7.22 5.27
N GLY A 26 -5.45 -6.87 4.63
CA GLY A 26 -6.17 -7.73 3.69
C GLY A 26 -6.42 -7.05 2.36
N THR A 27 -6.33 -7.82 1.28
CA THR A 27 -6.87 -7.48 -0.04
C THR A 27 -8.19 -8.24 -0.24
N GLY A 28 -8.81 -8.17 -1.42
CA GLY A 28 -10.05 -8.89 -1.68
C GLY A 28 -9.93 -10.43 -1.68
N ALA A 29 -8.72 -11.01 -1.63
CA ALA A 29 -8.52 -12.47 -1.55
C ALA A 29 -7.18 -12.92 -0.94
N ALA A 30 -6.43 -12.02 -0.29
CA ALA A 30 -5.16 -12.34 0.33
C ALA A 30 -4.95 -11.52 1.61
N PHE A 31 -4.02 -11.96 2.44
CA PHE A 31 -3.63 -11.28 3.66
C PHE A 31 -2.12 -11.13 3.73
N ALA A 32 -1.68 -10.13 4.48
CA ALA A 32 -0.29 -9.94 4.88
C ALA A 32 -0.22 -9.62 6.37
N ALA A 33 0.73 -10.22 7.08
CA ALA A 33 0.98 -9.98 8.49
C ALA A 33 2.38 -9.40 8.70
N VAL A 34 2.47 -8.33 9.48
CA VAL A 34 3.72 -7.74 9.97
C VAL A 34 4.00 -8.33 11.35
N LYS A 35 5.24 -8.77 11.56
CA LYS A 35 5.70 -9.30 12.84
C LYS A 35 6.50 -8.28 13.65
N GLU A 36 6.68 -8.56 14.95
CA GLU A 36 7.47 -7.75 15.88
C GLU A 36 8.94 -7.58 15.45
N ASP A 37 9.50 -8.58 14.77
CA ASP A 37 10.85 -8.52 14.17
C ASP A 37 10.91 -7.67 12.88
N GLY A 38 9.78 -7.10 12.46
CA GLY A 38 9.63 -6.31 11.25
C GLY A 38 9.63 -7.15 9.96
N SER A 39 9.48 -8.48 10.05
CA SER A 39 9.30 -9.35 8.88
C SER A 39 7.83 -9.39 8.44
N VAL A 40 7.59 -9.67 7.16
CA VAL A 40 6.24 -9.84 6.59
C VAL A 40 6.06 -11.24 6.02
N VAL A 41 4.87 -11.78 6.21
CA VAL A 41 4.38 -12.99 5.53
C VAL A 41 3.05 -12.69 4.86
N SER A 42 2.81 -13.26 3.67
CA SER A 42 1.52 -13.18 2.99
C SER A 42 0.98 -14.57 2.63
N TRP A 43 -0.35 -14.66 2.48
CA TRP A 43 -1.06 -15.87 2.07
C TRP A 43 -2.37 -15.53 1.36
N GLY A 44 -2.92 -16.46 0.57
CA GLY A 44 -4.13 -16.28 -0.24
C GLY A 44 -3.88 -16.30 -1.74
N ASP A 45 -4.73 -15.65 -2.55
CA ASP A 45 -4.55 -15.58 -4.02
C ASP A 45 -3.25 -14.85 -4.36
N ALA A 46 -2.31 -15.55 -5.01
CA ALA A 46 -1.03 -15.00 -5.44
C ALA A 46 -1.18 -13.74 -6.31
N ARG A 47 -2.19 -13.70 -7.19
CA ARG A 47 -2.48 -12.54 -8.07
C ARG A 47 -3.01 -11.34 -7.30
N LYS A 48 -3.45 -11.53 -6.05
CA LYS A 48 -3.88 -10.46 -5.14
C LYS A 48 -2.88 -10.22 -3.98
N GLY A 49 -1.64 -10.67 -4.14
CA GLY A 49 -0.57 -10.44 -3.15
C GLY A 49 -0.40 -11.52 -2.09
N GLY A 50 -1.08 -12.67 -2.25
CA GLY A 50 -0.90 -13.84 -1.38
C GLY A 50 0.46 -14.52 -1.50
N ASP A 51 1.26 -14.15 -2.51
CA ASP A 51 2.66 -14.56 -2.67
C ASP A 51 3.56 -13.32 -2.69
N CYS A 52 4.50 -13.24 -1.76
CA CYS A 52 5.52 -12.20 -1.67
C CYS A 52 6.95 -12.74 -1.90
N ALA A 53 7.11 -13.94 -2.48
CA ALA A 53 8.40 -14.59 -2.66
C ALA A 53 9.42 -13.74 -3.45
N SER A 54 8.95 -13.02 -4.48
CA SER A 54 9.79 -12.14 -5.31
C SER A 54 10.41 -10.98 -4.55
N VAL A 55 9.79 -10.54 -3.45
CA VAL A 55 10.23 -9.41 -2.61
C VAL A 55 10.60 -9.84 -1.18
N ARG A 56 10.65 -11.15 -0.91
CA ARG A 56 10.82 -11.71 0.43
C ARG A 56 12.08 -11.19 1.15
N ALA A 57 13.18 -11.02 0.41
CA ALA A 57 14.42 -10.49 0.99
C ALA A 57 14.23 -9.05 1.52
N SER A 58 13.50 -8.22 0.79
CA SER A 58 13.19 -6.84 1.17
C SER A 58 12.20 -6.74 2.33
N LEU A 59 11.37 -7.78 2.51
CA LEU A 59 10.37 -7.93 3.57
C LEU A 59 10.85 -8.73 4.79
N ALA A 60 12.13 -9.10 4.84
CA ALA A 60 12.66 -9.96 5.91
C ALA A 60 12.82 -9.23 7.26
N ARG A 61 12.88 -7.89 7.25
CA ARG A 61 13.01 -7.06 8.46
C ARG A 61 12.69 -5.59 8.19
N GLY A 62 12.45 -4.86 9.28
CA GLY A 62 12.34 -3.40 9.27
C GLY A 62 11.06 -2.86 8.65
N VAL A 63 10.06 -3.71 8.36
CA VAL A 63 8.72 -3.25 8.00
C VAL A 63 8.00 -2.81 9.27
N VAL A 64 7.41 -1.61 9.23
CA VAL A 64 6.68 -1.02 10.36
C VAL A 64 5.18 -0.94 10.10
N ARG A 65 4.77 -0.95 8.82
CA ARG A 65 3.36 -0.92 8.44
C ARG A 65 3.15 -1.56 7.08
N VAL A 66 2.00 -2.21 6.89
CA VAL A 66 1.50 -2.61 5.58
C VAL A 66 0.17 -1.92 5.30
N ALA A 67 0.02 -1.40 4.09
CA ALA A 67 -1.23 -0.93 3.51
C ALA A 67 -1.65 -1.86 2.37
N SER A 68 -2.94 -1.89 2.05
CA SER A 68 -3.50 -2.71 0.98
C SER A 68 -4.52 -1.94 0.14
N ASN A 69 -4.74 -2.44 -1.08
CA ASN A 69 -5.95 -2.20 -1.86
C ASN A 69 -6.63 -3.55 -2.16
N ASP A 70 -7.55 -3.63 -3.12
CA ASP A 70 -8.26 -4.88 -3.40
C ASP A 70 -7.38 -5.98 -4.01
N HIS A 71 -6.18 -5.65 -4.51
CA HIS A 71 -5.35 -6.52 -5.35
C HIS A 71 -3.84 -6.51 -5.04
N ALA A 72 -3.35 -5.63 -4.19
CA ALA A 72 -1.94 -5.43 -3.93
C ALA A 72 -1.68 -4.89 -2.51
N PHE A 73 -0.42 -4.95 -2.11
CA PHE A 73 0.08 -4.45 -0.84
C PHE A 73 1.25 -3.49 -1.03
N ALA A 74 1.42 -2.59 -0.06
CA ALA A 74 2.56 -1.70 0.07
C ALA A 74 3.06 -1.71 1.52
N ALA A 75 4.29 -2.15 1.74
CA ALA A 75 4.97 -2.14 3.04
C ALA A 75 5.81 -0.87 3.19
N ILE A 76 5.61 -0.15 4.29
CA ILE A 76 6.45 0.97 4.72
C ILE A 76 7.49 0.41 5.68
N LYS A 77 8.77 0.71 5.42
CA LYS A 77 9.89 0.36 6.28
C LYS A 77 10.25 1.49 7.24
N ALA A 78 10.99 1.16 8.30
CA ALA A 78 11.42 2.10 9.32
C ALA A 78 12.31 3.24 8.78
N ASP A 79 12.99 3.00 7.65
CA ASP A 79 13.78 4.01 6.92
C ASP A 79 12.91 4.90 5.99
N GLY A 80 11.59 4.70 5.99
CA GLY A 80 10.64 5.40 5.14
C GLY A 80 10.64 4.93 3.69
N SER A 81 11.32 3.83 3.34
CA SER A 81 11.22 3.21 2.02
C SER A 81 9.96 2.36 1.88
N VAL A 82 9.49 2.16 0.64
CA VAL A 82 8.29 1.36 0.35
C VAL A 82 8.61 0.18 -0.55
N ILE A 83 8.09 -0.99 -0.19
CA ILE A 83 8.12 -2.22 -1.00
C ILE A 83 6.70 -2.60 -1.39
N THR A 84 6.46 -2.92 -2.65
CA THR A 84 5.13 -3.31 -3.16
C THR A 84 5.13 -4.73 -3.71
N TRP A 85 3.97 -5.39 -3.66
CA TRP A 85 3.74 -6.70 -4.28
C TRP A 85 2.25 -6.94 -4.54
N GLY A 86 1.94 -7.97 -5.33
CA GLY A 86 0.59 -8.29 -5.79
C GLY A 86 0.37 -7.92 -7.25
N ASN A 87 -0.86 -7.53 -7.62
CA ASN A 87 -1.16 -7.19 -9.00
C ASN A 87 -0.41 -5.93 -9.45
N ALA A 88 0.46 -6.06 -10.45
CA ALA A 88 1.27 -4.97 -10.98
C ALA A 88 0.44 -3.77 -11.46
N GLN A 89 -0.67 -4.00 -12.17
CA GLN A 89 -1.55 -2.92 -12.66
C GLN A 89 -2.30 -2.20 -11.53
N CYS A 90 -2.42 -2.85 -10.37
CA CYS A 90 -3.06 -2.27 -9.19
C CYS A 90 -2.04 -1.69 -8.19
N GLY A 91 -0.81 -1.41 -8.63
CA GLY A 91 0.23 -0.83 -7.79
C GLY A 91 1.08 -1.82 -6.99
N GLY A 92 0.96 -3.12 -7.30
CA GLY A 92 1.93 -4.14 -6.86
C GLY A 92 3.30 -4.03 -7.55
N ASP A 93 3.40 -3.19 -8.59
CA ASP A 93 4.65 -2.69 -9.15
C ASP A 93 4.70 -1.17 -8.98
N CYS A 94 5.77 -0.67 -8.37
CA CYS A 94 6.02 0.75 -8.15
C CYS A 94 7.26 1.28 -8.91
N HIS A 95 7.76 0.56 -9.92
CA HIS A 95 9.01 0.92 -10.63
C HIS A 95 8.99 2.35 -11.18
N SER A 96 7.87 2.80 -11.74
CA SER A 96 7.70 4.16 -12.31
C SER A 96 7.90 5.27 -11.28
N VAL A 97 7.65 4.99 -10.00
CA VAL A 97 7.73 5.95 -8.89
C VAL A 97 8.78 5.56 -7.84
N HIS A 98 9.56 4.51 -8.08
CA HIS A 98 10.47 3.91 -7.10
C HIS A 98 11.43 4.93 -6.48
N ARG A 99 11.98 5.86 -7.29
CA ARG A 99 12.89 6.91 -6.81
C ARG A 99 12.25 7.83 -5.75
N SER A 100 10.94 8.00 -5.80
CA SER A 100 10.21 8.83 -4.82
C SER A 100 9.82 8.05 -3.57
N LEU A 101 10.00 6.72 -3.56
CA LEU A 101 9.60 5.80 -2.52
C LEU A 101 10.79 5.16 -1.79
N THR A 102 12.01 5.65 -2.01
CA THR A 102 13.22 5.10 -1.37
C THR A 102 13.43 5.56 0.06
N GLN A 103 12.76 6.63 0.50
CA GLN A 103 12.86 7.17 1.86
C GLN A 103 11.76 8.21 2.14
N GLY A 104 11.54 8.49 3.43
CA GLY A 104 10.71 9.59 3.91
C GLY A 104 9.21 9.40 3.66
N VAL A 105 8.72 8.19 3.36
CA VAL A 105 7.29 7.89 3.32
C VAL A 105 6.79 7.61 4.73
N VAL A 106 5.75 8.32 5.17
CA VAL A 106 5.16 8.19 6.51
C VAL A 106 3.79 7.51 6.50
N GLN A 107 3.10 7.58 5.37
CA GLN A 107 1.77 7.00 5.22
C GLN A 107 1.57 6.52 3.79
N VAL A 108 0.88 5.40 3.63
CA VAL A 108 0.35 4.93 2.34
C VAL A 108 -1.14 4.66 2.52
N ALA A 109 -1.95 5.12 1.57
CA ALA A 109 -3.38 4.84 1.47
C ALA A 109 -3.68 4.14 0.13
N GLY A 110 -4.63 3.21 0.13
CA GLY A 110 -5.08 2.50 -1.06
C GLY A 110 -6.51 2.87 -1.46
N THR A 111 -6.80 2.92 -2.76
CA THR A 111 -8.17 2.85 -3.32
C THR A 111 -8.50 1.40 -3.68
N GLY A 112 -9.41 1.11 -4.60
CA GLY A 112 -9.61 -0.27 -5.08
C GLY A 112 -8.42 -0.82 -5.87
N ALA A 113 -7.68 0.03 -6.61
CA ALA A 113 -6.56 -0.44 -7.44
C ALA A 113 -5.40 0.58 -7.59
N ALA A 114 -5.28 1.54 -6.69
CA ALA A 114 -4.17 2.48 -6.67
C ALA A 114 -3.69 2.74 -5.25
N PHE A 115 -2.53 3.38 -5.13
CA PHE A 115 -1.95 3.84 -3.89
C PHE A 115 -1.56 5.30 -3.96
N ALA A 116 -1.54 5.95 -2.80
CA ALA A 116 -0.96 7.26 -2.57
C ALA A 116 -0.08 7.24 -1.32
N ALA A 117 1.17 7.67 -1.47
CA ALA A 117 2.13 7.82 -0.38
C ALA A 117 2.24 9.30 0.02
N VAL A 118 2.15 9.57 1.33
CA VAL A 118 2.48 10.87 1.93
C VAL A 118 3.88 10.80 2.50
N LYS A 119 4.70 11.79 2.16
CA LYS A 119 6.09 11.92 2.62
C LYS A 119 6.23 12.90 3.79
N GLU A 120 7.35 12.83 4.50
CA GLU A 120 7.70 13.72 5.63
C GLU A 120 7.73 15.20 5.22
N ASP A 121 8.12 15.50 3.99
CA ASP A 121 8.09 16.84 3.40
C ASP A 121 6.67 17.32 3.04
N GLY A 122 5.66 16.50 3.28
CA GLY A 122 4.26 16.74 2.94
C GLY A 122 3.97 16.65 1.45
N SER A 123 4.88 16.10 0.64
CA SER A 123 4.60 15.77 -0.75
C SER A 123 3.84 14.45 -0.88
N VAL A 124 3.09 14.29 -1.98
CA VAL A 124 2.34 13.06 -2.29
C VAL A 124 2.77 12.48 -3.62
N VAL A 125 2.84 11.15 -3.66
CA VAL A 125 3.11 10.36 -4.87
C VAL A 125 2.03 9.29 -5.01
N SER A 126 1.40 9.16 -6.17
CA SER A 126 0.44 8.10 -6.47
C SER A 126 0.97 7.13 -7.53
N TRP A 127 0.48 5.88 -7.49
CA TRP A 127 0.75 4.85 -8.50
C TRP A 127 -0.36 3.79 -8.53
N GLY A 128 -0.36 2.93 -9.55
CA GLY A 128 -1.41 1.93 -9.82
C GLY A 128 -2.36 2.36 -10.94
N ASP A 129 -3.62 1.89 -10.92
CA ASP A 129 -4.58 2.20 -11.98
C ASP A 129 -4.92 3.71 -11.98
N ALA A 130 -4.63 4.38 -13.09
CA ALA A 130 -4.86 5.82 -13.27
C ALA A 130 -6.34 6.20 -13.05
N ARG A 131 -7.28 5.35 -13.47
CA ARG A 131 -8.74 5.57 -13.30
C ARG A 131 -9.20 5.39 -11.86
N LYS A 132 -8.32 4.90 -10.98
CA LYS A 132 -8.56 4.70 -9.55
C LYS A 132 -7.70 5.62 -8.68
N GLY A 133 -7.12 6.68 -9.26
CA GLY A 133 -6.29 7.65 -8.55
C GLY A 133 -4.79 7.38 -8.57
N GLY A 134 -4.33 6.43 -9.40
CA GLY A 134 -2.91 6.13 -9.59
C GLY A 134 -2.13 7.26 -10.27
N ASP A 135 -2.81 8.16 -11.00
CA ASP A 135 -2.22 9.34 -11.63
C ASP A 135 -2.70 10.63 -10.95
N CYS A 136 -1.75 11.39 -10.40
CA CYS A 136 -1.98 12.69 -9.78
C CYS A 136 -1.30 13.84 -10.55
N ALA A 137 -0.89 13.64 -11.81
CA ALA A 137 -0.13 14.62 -12.58
C ALA A 137 -0.85 15.97 -12.71
N SER A 138 -2.18 15.96 -12.87
CA SER A 138 -3.01 17.17 -12.98
C SER A 138 -2.99 18.06 -11.73
N VAL A 139 -2.77 17.46 -10.55
CA VAL A 139 -2.75 18.16 -9.25
C VAL A 139 -1.37 18.12 -8.58
N ARG A 140 -0.33 17.67 -9.28
CA ARG A 140 1.01 17.45 -8.74
C ARG A 140 1.60 18.69 -8.05
N ALA A 141 1.37 19.88 -8.62
CA ALA A 141 1.85 21.13 -8.02
C ALA A 141 1.21 21.40 -6.65
N SER A 142 -0.09 21.10 -6.50
CA SER A 142 -0.82 21.24 -5.24
C SER A 142 -0.43 20.19 -4.21
N LEU A 143 0.07 19.03 -4.66
CA LEU A 143 0.53 17.90 -3.86
C LEU A 143 2.05 17.92 -3.57
N ALA A 144 2.76 18.98 -3.97
CA ALA A 144 4.22 19.03 -3.84
C ALA A 144 4.69 19.26 -2.39
N ARG A 145 3.83 19.78 -1.50
CA ARG A 145 4.14 20.03 -0.09
C ARG A 145 2.89 20.28 0.74
N GLY A 146 3.05 20.16 2.05
CA GLY A 146 2.06 20.61 3.03
C GLY A 146 0.82 19.71 3.15
N VAL A 147 0.81 18.53 2.54
CA VAL A 147 -0.21 17.51 2.79
C VAL A 147 0.05 16.86 4.13
N VAL A 148 -0.99 16.75 4.95
CA VAL A 148 -0.92 16.17 6.31
C VAL A 148 -1.50 14.76 6.33
N ARG A 149 -2.54 14.51 5.54
CA ARG A 149 -3.22 13.22 5.48
C ARG A 149 -3.88 13.02 4.13
N VAL A 150 -3.93 11.77 3.70
CA VAL A 150 -4.72 11.32 2.57
C VAL A 150 -5.80 10.34 3.05
N ALA A 151 -7.02 10.54 2.55
CA ALA A 151 -8.13 9.60 2.64
C ALA A 151 -8.46 9.10 1.23
N SER A 152 -9.10 7.94 1.14
CA SER A 152 -9.46 7.30 -0.11
C SER A 152 -10.89 6.75 -0.08
N ASN A 153 -11.49 6.65 -1.25
CA ASN A 153 -12.61 5.77 -1.53
C ASN A 153 -12.19 4.73 -2.57
N ASP A 154 -13.14 3.99 -3.16
CA ASP A 154 -12.79 2.94 -4.13
C ASP A 154 -12.16 3.47 -5.45
N HIS A 155 -12.31 4.76 -5.77
CA HIS A 155 -11.96 5.35 -7.06
C HIS A 155 -11.10 6.62 -7.02
N ALA A 156 -10.98 7.26 -5.86
CA ALA A 156 -10.39 8.59 -5.71
C ALA A 156 -9.74 8.78 -4.35
N PHE A 157 -8.87 9.78 -4.29
CA PHE A 157 -8.20 10.24 -3.08
C PHE A 157 -8.58 11.69 -2.77
N ALA A 158 -8.54 12.02 -1.49
CA ALA A 158 -8.64 13.37 -0.96
C ALA A 158 -7.47 13.63 0.00
N ALA A 159 -6.70 14.68 -0.23
CA ALA A 159 -5.64 15.15 0.64
C ALA A 159 -6.08 16.41 1.39
N ILE A 160 -5.87 16.43 2.71
CA ILE A 160 -5.99 17.65 3.52
C ILE A 160 -4.60 18.24 3.77
N LYS A 161 -4.48 19.54 3.53
CA LYS A 161 -3.25 20.30 3.71
C LYS A 161 -3.21 20.99 5.07
N ALA A 162 -2.02 21.38 5.50
CA ALA A 162 -1.80 22.07 6.78
C ALA A 162 -2.50 23.44 6.85
N ASP A 163 -2.75 24.06 5.70
CA ASP A 163 -3.54 25.29 5.56
C ASP A 163 -5.06 25.07 5.61
N GLY A 164 -5.51 23.81 5.79
CA GLY A 164 -6.91 23.42 5.82
C GLY A 164 -7.56 23.22 4.45
N SER A 165 -6.85 23.49 3.35
CA SER A 165 -7.36 23.24 2.00
C SER A 165 -7.38 21.74 1.67
N VAL A 166 -8.30 21.37 0.77
CA VAL A 166 -8.48 19.98 0.32
C VAL A 166 -8.21 19.89 -1.18
N ILE A 167 -7.45 18.86 -1.58
CA ILE A 167 -7.15 18.54 -2.97
C ILE A 167 -7.64 17.11 -3.24
N THR A 168 -8.38 16.92 -4.33
CA THR A 168 -8.87 15.59 -4.75
C THR A 168 -8.30 15.19 -6.10
N TRP A 169 -8.14 13.88 -6.31
CA TRP A 169 -7.76 13.31 -7.61
C TRP A 169 -8.25 11.86 -7.75
N GLY A 170 -8.25 11.36 -8.97
CA GLY A 170 -8.83 10.05 -9.33
C GLY A 170 -10.03 10.21 -10.26
N ASN A 171 -10.98 9.27 -10.20
CA ASN A 171 -12.12 9.31 -11.11
C ASN A 171 -13.03 10.52 -10.81
N ALA A 172 -13.15 11.42 -11.79
CA ALA A 172 -13.96 12.63 -11.69
C ALA A 172 -15.47 12.36 -11.51
N GLN A 173 -15.95 11.16 -11.81
CA GLN A 173 -17.35 10.76 -11.64
C GLN A 173 -17.66 10.20 -10.24
N CYS A 174 -16.66 10.07 -9.38
CA CYS A 174 -16.78 9.43 -8.05
C CYS A 174 -16.44 10.39 -6.90
N GLY A 175 -16.53 11.71 -7.14
CA GLY A 175 -16.22 12.78 -6.21
C GLY A 175 -17.44 13.48 -5.65
#